data_AF-A0A0A2SUH5-F1
#
_entry.id   AF-A0A0A2SUH5-F1
#
_cell.length_a   1.000
_cell.length_b   1.000
_cell.length_c   1.000
_cell.angle_alpha   90.00
_cell.angle_beta   90.00
_cell.angle_gamma   90.00
#
_symmetry.space_group_name_H-M   'P 1'
#
loop_
_entity.id
_entity.type
_entity.pdbx_description
1 polymer ?
#
loop_
_entity_poly.entity_id
_entity_poly.type
_entity_poly.pdbx_seq_one_letter_code
_entity_poly.pdbx_strand_id
1 'polypeptide(L)'
;MPKNKKFQHFHQAQEDKTEGYQKAFDEIENGGKKSHWIWYIFPQLKSLGRSNSSKLYGIADLNEACDYLKDPVLFNRYYNLLQLTEKKLKTIPLYHLMGGSPDDLKYISSLTLFRAASKYLSSNEEDTQHNYKKLYETCNRIFEQIAYQGYSPCPKTESFIKNELNSRKKKEQSDQHIPLPQNSFFPPSQEKINTPHPILNELTQYMSERRNEWGYHYNFLGLMAVVYFIQDLILGTDHFNSKAREIKLCAAGKLHKILDPQCHEQCRLSSSERNALLDGRLGTIVKRHGGLEKILATAPNKPAKTNGDQDIHFNPF
;
A
#
# COMPACT_ATOMS: atom_id res chain seq x y z
N MET A 1 -24.91 -3.22 28.67
CA MET A 1 -23.53 -3.01 28.16
C MET A 1 -23.28 -1.51 28.11
N PRO A 2 -22.27 -0.97 28.80
CA PRO A 2 -21.95 0.44 28.68
C PRO A 2 -21.54 0.70 27.22
N LYS A 3 -22.29 1.54 26.49
CA LYS A 3 -21.91 1.98 25.14
C LYS A 3 -20.51 2.58 25.26
N ASN A 4 -19.52 2.02 24.54
CA ASN A 4 -18.19 2.59 24.49
C ASN A 4 -18.31 4.01 23.92
N LYS A 5 -18.11 5.03 24.78
CA LYS A 5 -18.28 6.44 24.39
C LYS A 5 -17.40 6.82 23.19
N LYS A 6 -16.27 6.11 22.97
CA LYS A 6 -15.35 6.32 21.85
C LYS A 6 -16.04 6.26 20.49
N PHE A 7 -16.98 5.32 20.28
CA PHE A 7 -17.62 5.11 18.99
C PHE A 7 -19.09 5.52 18.94
N GLN A 8 -19.53 6.40 19.85
CA GLN A 8 -20.92 6.85 19.90
C GLN A 8 -21.42 7.43 18.56
N HIS A 9 -20.56 8.15 17.85
CA HIS A 9 -20.88 8.72 16.54
C HIS A 9 -21.15 7.64 15.47
N PHE A 10 -20.41 6.52 15.46
CA PHE A 10 -20.70 5.38 14.59
C PHE A 10 -22.02 4.71 14.96
N HIS A 11 -22.25 4.46 16.25
CA HIS A 11 -23.50 3.86 16.73
C HIS A 11 -24.71 4.68 16.32
N GLN A 12 -24.67 5.99 16.55
CA GLN A 12 -25.76 6.91 16.18
C GLN A 12 -26.02 6.91 14.67
N ALA A 13 -24.97 7.00 13.85
CA ALA A 13 -25.11 6.99 12.40
C ALA A 13 -25.70 5.67 11.88
N GLN A 14 -25.28 4.53 12.46
CA GLN A 14 -25.78 3.21 12.07
C GLN A 14 -27.16 2.88 12.66
N GLU A 15 -27.61 3.56 13.72
CA GLU A 15 -28.95 3.47 14.28
C GLU A 15 -29.99 4.30 13.49
N ASP A 16 -29.55 5.16 12.56
CA ASP A 16 -30.45 5.98 11.74
C ASP A 16 -31.44 5.13 10.93
N LYS A 17 -32.72 5.52 10.93
CA LYS A 17 -33.80 4.74 10.30
C LYS A 17 -33.86 4.92 8.78
N THR A 18 -33.27 5.98 8.25
CA THR A 18 -33.36 6.37 6.84
C THR A 18 -32.13 5.95 6.06
N GLU A 19 -30.95 6.10 6.66
CA GLU A 19 -29.65 5.83 6.01
C GLU A 19 -28.69 5.04 6.92
N GLY A 20 -29.16 4.43 8.01
CA GLY A 20 -28.32 3.64 8.92
C GLY A 20 -28.04 2.21 8.44
N TYR A 21 -27.67 1.34 9.38
CA TYR A 21 -27.24 -0.03 9.11
C TYR A 21 -28.29 -0.85 8.36
N GLN A 22 -29.56 -0.77 8.76
CA GLN A 22 -30.61 -1.56 8.12
C GLN A 22 -30.78 -1.17 6.66
N LYS A 23 -30.73 0.14 6.35
CA LYS A 23 -30.79 0.62 4.96
C LYS A 23 -29.62 0.11 4.14
N ALA A 24 -28.40 0.17 4.68
CA ALA A 24 -27.20 -0.33 4.01
C ALA A 24 -27.29 -1.83 3.73
N PHE A 25 -27.78 -2.61 4.70
CA PHE A 25 -28.02 -4.04 4.54
C PHE A 25 -29.02 -4.33 3.43
N ASP A 26 -30.19 -3.69 3.48
CA ASP A 26 -31.25 -3.87 2.48
C ASP A 26 -30.79 -3.47 1.07
N GLU A 27 -30.01 -2.40 0.93
CA GLU A 27 -29.49 -1.95 -0.37
C GLU A 27 -28.49 -2.94 -0.97
N ILE A 28 -27.54 -3.44 -0.19
CA ILE A 28 -26.59 -4.45 -0.65
C ILE A 28 -27.32 -5.78 -0.92
N GLU A 29 -28.32 -6.13 -0.11
CA GLU A 29 -29.17 -7.29 -0.37
C GLU A 29 -29.92 -7.15 -1.70
N ASN A 30 -30.41 -5.95 -2.01
CA ASN A 30 -31.08 -5.64 -3.28
C ASN A 30 -30.13 -5.32 -4.44
N GLY A 31 -28.83 -5.55 -4.26
CA GLY A 31 -27.85 -5.59 -5.35
C GLY A 31 -27.05 -4.31 -5.58
N GLY A 32 -27.21 -3.28 -4.75
CA GLY A 32 -26.34 -2.12 -4.85
C GLY A 32 -26.70 -0.98 -3.90
N LYS A 33 -25.66 -0.34 -3.39
CA LYS A 33 -25.73 0.90 -2.63
C LYS A 33 -26.42 2.02 -3.42
N LYS A 34 -27.30 2.78 -2.76
CA LYS A 34 -28.04 3.93 -3.30
C LYS A 34 -28.02 5.15 -2.37
N SER A 35 -27.94 4.96 -1.05
CA SER A 35 -28.00 6.05 -0.06
C SER A 35 -26.62 6.42 0.52
N HIS A 36 -26.55 7.41 1.42
CA HIS A 36 -25.29 8.05 1.82
C HIS A 36 -24.59 7.47 3.07
N TRP A 37 -24.35 6.16 3.09
CA TRP A 37 -23.87 5.46 4.30
C TRP A 37 -22.42 4.95 4.31
N ILE A 38 -21.68 5.11 3.21
CA ILE A 38 -20.36 4.45 3.02
C ILE A 38 -19.37 4.71 4.16
N TRP A 39 -19.37 5.92 4.73
CA TRP A 39 -18.34 6.37 5.67
C TRP A 39 -18.43 5.71 7.05
N TYR A 40 -19.64 5.47 7.55
CA TYR A 40 -19.86 4.91 8.88
C TYR A 40 -20.21 3.42 8.85
N ILE A 41 -20.42 2.85 7.66
CA ILE A 41 -20.60 1.40 7.46
C ILE A 41 -19.28 0.73 7.07
N PHE A 42 -18.54 1.32 6.12
CA PHE A 42 -17.21 0.86 5.70
C PHE A 42 -16.17 1.97 5.94
N PRO A 43 -15.83 2.27 7.21
CA PRO A 43 -14.91 3.35 7.51
C PRO A 43 -13.49 3.03 7.04
N GLN A 44 -12.77 4.07 6.62
CA GLN A 44 -11.38 3.98 6.16
C GLN A 44 -10.48 4.87 7.02
N LEU A 45 -9.16 4.81 6.79
CA LEU A 45 -8.24 5.72 7.45
C LEU A 45 -8.62 7.19 7.24
N LYS A 46 -8.66 7.96 8.32
CA LYS A 46 -8.99 9.39 8.36
C LYS A 46 -8.10 10.21 7.44
N SER A 47 -6.83 9.81 7.28
CA SER A 47 -5.84 10.44 6.41
C SER A 47 -6.17 10.35 4.91
N LEU A 48 -7.06 9.45 4.50
CA LEU A 48 -7.49 9.30 3.11
C LEU A 48 -8.67 10.21 2.75
N GLY A 49 -9.43 10.64 3.76
CA GLY A 49 -10.65 11.41 3.62
C GLY A 49 -10.43 12.91 3.45
N ARG A 50 -11.14 13.54 2.51
CA ARG A 50 -11.13 15.01 2.35
C ARG A 50 -12.44 15.67 2.80
N SER A 51 -13.58 14.99 2.66
CA SER A 51 -14.88 15.52 3.06
C SER A 51 -15.06 15.53 4.58
N ASN A 52 -16.00 16.35 5.06
CA ASN A 52 -16.34 16.40 6.48
C ASN A 52 -16.79 15.02 7.00
N SER A 53 -17.64 14.30 6.25
CA SER A 53 -18.07 12.94 6.62
C SER A 53 -16.91 11.95 6.66
N SER A 54 -15.99 12.00 5.69
CA SER A 54 -14.79 11.14 5.71
C SER A 54 -13.84 11.46 6.87
N LYS A 55 -13.82 12.71 7.35
CA LYS A 55 -13.04 13.10 8.53
C LYS A 55 -13.73 12.73 9.84
N LEU A 56 -15.06 12.82 9.88
CA LEU A 56 -15.89 12.50 11.05
C LEU A 56 -15.88 11.00 11.36
N TYR A 57 -16.05 10.16 10.34
CA TYR A 57 -16.09 8.69 10.46
C TYR A 57 -14.79 8.01 10.04
N GLY A 58 -13.70 8.78 9.91
CA GLY A 58 -12.40 8.23 9.57
C GLY A 58 -11.71 7.62 10.79
N ILE A 59 -11.18 6.42 10.64
CA ILE A 59 -10.38 5.73 11.66
C ILE A 59 -8.97 6.31 11.68
N ALA A 60 -8.45 6.67 12.85
CA ALA A 60 -7.15 7.32 12.98
C ALA A 60 -5.98 6.41 12.59
N ASP A 61 -5.98 5.17 13.09
CA ASP A 61 -4.86 4.24 12.98
C ASP A 61 -5.28 2.76 13.18
N LEU A 62 -4.29 1.85 13.19
CA LEU A 62 -4.55 0.42 13.41
C LEU A 62 -5.12 0.12 14.81
N ASN A 63 -4.74 0.86 15.85
CA ASN A 63 -5.27 0.65 17.21
C ASN A 63 -6.77 0.99 17.27
N GLU A 64 -7.18 2.12 16.69
CA GLU A 64 -8.59 2.47 16.65
C GLU A 64 -9.40 1.49 15.78
N ALA A 65 -8.83 0.96 14.70
CA ALA A 65 -9.45 -0.12 13.94
C ALA A 65 -9.64 -1.40 14.78
N CYS A 66 -8.65 -1.77 15.60
CA CYS A 66 -8.77 -2.87 16.53
C CYS A 66 -9.84 -2.61 17.60
N ASP A 67 -9.87 -1.42 18.19
CA ASP A 67 -10.90 -1.04 19.17
C ASP A 67 -12.31 -1.04 18.56
N TYR A 68 -12.44 -0.63 17.29
CA TYR A 68 -13.70 -0.69 16.55
C TYR A 68 -14.19 -2.15 16.42
N LEU A 69 -13.29 -3.09 16.13
CA LEU A 69 -13.62 -4.51 16.05
C LEU A 69 -13.90 -5.15 17.42
N LYS A 70 -13.41 -4.58 18.52
CA LYS A 70 -13.72 -5.04 19.88
C LYS A 70 -15.11 -4.61 20.35
N ASP A 71 -15.72 -3.62 19.70
CA ASP A 71 -17.11 -3.23 19.97
C ASP A 71 -18.06 -4.28 19.35
N PRO A 72 -18.87 -5.01 20.16
CA PRO A 72 -19.67 -6.12 19.65
C PRO A 72 -20.73 -5.74 18.63
N VAL A 73 -21.30 -4.54 18.72
CA VAL A 73 -22.34 -4.10 17.78
C VAL A 73 -21.70 -3.73 16.45
N LEU A 74 -20.59 -2.98 16.48
CA LEU A 74 -19.87 -2.57 15.27
C LEU A 74 -19.24 -3.77 14.56
N PHE A 75 -18.62 -4.70 15.30
CA PHE A 75 -18.10 -5.93 14.76
C PHE A 75 -19.18 -6.73 14.02
N ASN A 76 -20.30 -7.02 14.69
CA ASN A 76 -21.35 -7.84 14.11
C ASN A 76 -21.95 -7.19 12.85
N ARG A 77 -22.20 -5.88 12.88
CA ARG A 77 -22.71 -5.14 11.72
C ARG A 77 -21.73 -5.16 10.55
N TYR A 78 -20.46 -4.86 10.80
CA TYR A 78 -19.42 -4.87 9.76
C TYR A 78 -19.23 -6.27 9.16
N TYR A 79 -19.13 -7.30 10.01
CA TYR A 79 -18.94 -8.68 9.56
C TYR A 79 -20.14 -9.21 8.77
N ASN A 80 -21.37 -8.97 9.24
CA ASN A 80 -22.59 -9.37 8.51
C ASN A 80 -22.66 -8.75 7.12
N LEU A 81 -22.33 -7.45 7.00
CA LEU A 81 -22.30 -6.76 5.71
C LEU A 81 -21.17 -7.27 4.80
N LEU A 82 -20.01 -7.66 5.35
CA LEU A 82 -18.96 -8.31 4.56
C LEU A 82 -19.41 -9.68 4.05
N GLN A 83 -20.08 -10.49 4.87
CA GLN A 83 -20.62 -11.78 4.41
C GLN A 83 -21.68 -11.61 3.33
N LEU A 84 -22.56 -10.62 3.47
CA LEU A 84 -23.55 -10.28 2.45
C LEU A 84 -22.87 -9.78 1.17
N THR A 85 -21.87 -8.92 1.28
CA THR A 85 -21.09 -8.40 0.15
C THR A 85 -20.35 -9.54 -0.57
N GLU A 86 -19.68 -10.42 0.17
CA GLU A 86 -19.03 -11.63 -0.37
C GLU A 86 -20.03 -12.50 -1.16
N LYS A 87 -21.25 -12.68 -0.65
CA LYS A 87 -22.28 -13.44 -1.37
C LYS A 87 -22.69 -12.75 -2.67
N LYS A 88 -22.88 -11.42 -2.65
CA LYS A 88 -23.37 -10.64 -3.80
C LYS A 88 -22.32 -10.43 -4.88
N LEU A 89 -21.04 -10.38 -4.52
CA LEU A 89 -19.92 -10.25 -5.45
C LEU A 89 -19.76 -11.42 -6.42
N LYS A 90 -20.38 -12.57 -6.14
CA LYS A 90 -20.46 -13.71 -7.07
C LYS A 90 -21.24 -13.40 -8.35
N THR A 91 -22.17 -12.44 -8.30
CA THR A 91 -23.04 -12.11 -9.43
C THR A 91 -23.05 -10.64 -9.80
N ILE A 92 -22.58 -9.75 -8.92
CA ILE A 92 -22.61 -8.29 -9.11
C ILE A 92 -21.18 -7.74 -8.98
N PRO A 93 -20.65 -7.03 -10.00
CA PRO A 93 -19.34 -6.39 -9.88
C PRO A 93 -19.29 -5.39 -8.72
N LEU A 94 -18.13 -5.29 -8.06
CA LEU A 94 -17.96 -4.42 -6.88
C LEU A 94 -18.33 -2.97 -7.16
N TYR A 95 -17.95 -2.46 -8.34
CA TYR A 95 -18.30 -1.12 -8.77
C TYR A 95 -19.81 -0.86 -8.67
N HIS A 96 -20.63 -1.76 -9.20
CA HIS A 96 -22.09 -1.62 -9.15
C HIS A 96 -22.63 -1.83 -7.73
N LEU A 97 -22.10 -2.82 -7.02
CA LEU A 97 -22.55 -3.15 -5.67
C LEU A 97 -22.31 -2.00 -4.68
N MET A 98 -21.23 -1.23 -4.85
CA MET A 98 -20.91 -0.06 -4.03
C MET A 98 -21.46 1.27 -4.59
N GLY A 99 -22.27 1.24 -5.66
CA GLY A 99 -22.85 2.46 -6.24
C GLY A 99 -21.85 3.33 -7.00
N GLY A 100 -20.74 2.74 -7.46
CA GLY A 100 -19.72 3.35 -8.30
C GLY A 100 -18.59 4.02 -7.54
N SER A 101 -17.78 4.77 -8.31
CA SER A 101 -16.68 5.56 -7.77
C SER A 101 -17.21 6.84 -7.11
N PRO A 102 -16.69 7.25 -5.93
CA PRO A 102 -15.50 6.73 -5.24
C PRO A 102 -15.78 5.68 -4.15
N ASP A 103 -17.00 5.17 -4.02
CA ASP A 103 -17.40 4.36 -2.87
C ASP A 103 -16.87 2.93 -2.92
N ASP A 104 -16.63 2.40 -4.13
CA ASP A 104 -15.83 1.20 -4.38
C ASP A 104 -14.42 1.29 -3.75
N LEU A 105 -13.70 2.39 -3.96
CA LEU A 105 -12.36 2.61 -3.43
C LEU A 105 -12.36 2.82 -1.91
N LYS A 106 -13.42 3.41 -1.36
CA LYS A 106 -13.61 3.52 0.09
C LYS A 106 -13.82 2.14 0.72
N TYR A 107 -14.64 1.31 0.10
CA TYR A 107 -14.83 -0.09 0.50
C TYR A 107 -13.50 -0.85 0.50
N ILE A 108 -12.71 -0.76 -0.57
CA ILE A 108 -11.36 -1.38 -0.64
C ILE A 108 -10.46 -0.88 0.47
N SER A 109 -10.46 0.42 0.75
CA SER A 109 -9.65 1.02 1.82
C SER A 109 -10.07 0.50 3.20
N SER A 110 -11.38 0.42 3.44
CA SER A 110 -11.95 -0.15 4.67
C SER A 110 -11.59 -1.63 4.83
N LEU A 111 -11.82 -2.44 3.79
CA LEU A 111 -11.50 -3.86 3.77
C LEU A 111 -10.02 -4.13 4.05
N THR A 112 -9.14 -3.31 3.48
CA THR A 112 -7.68 -3.39 3.71
C THR A 112 -7.32 -3.13 5.17
N LEU A 113 -7.91 -2.07 5.76
CA LEU A 113 -7.67 -1.68 7.15
C LEU A 113 -8.16 -2.77 8.12
N PHE A 114 -9.41 -3.20 7.97
CA PHE A 114 -10.02 -4.17 8.88
C PHE A 114 -9.47 -5.59 8.69
N ARG A 115 -8.99 -5.95 7.50
CA ARG A 115 -8.20 -7.18 7.30
C ARG A 115 -6.94 -7.18 8.15
N ALA A 116 -6.23 -6.05 8.23
CA ALA A 116 -5.03 -5.96 9.05
C ALA A 116 -5.35 -5.96 10.55
N ALA A 117 -6.38 -5.23 10.97
CA ALA A 117 -6.84 -5.20 12.35
C ALA A 117 -7.29 -6.59 12.84
N SER A 118 -8.12 -7.29 12.05
CA SER A 118 -8.59 -8.63 12.39
C SER A 118 -7.46 -9.66 12.42
N LYS A 119 -6.48 -9.55 11.50
CA LYS A 119 -5.26 -10.36 11.54
C LYS A 119 -4.47 -10.14 12.83
N TYR A 120 -4.24 -8.87 13.18
CA TYR A 120 -3.51 -8.49 14.39
C TYR A 120 -4.19 -9.03 15.66
N LEU A 121 -5.51 -8.85 15.79
CA LEU A 121 -6.27 -9.35 16.93
C LEU A 121 -6.23 -10.89 17.02
N SER A 122 -6.44 -11.58 15.89
CA SER A 122 -6.42 -13.06 15.84
C SER A 122 -5.07 -13.69 16.20
N SER A 123 -3.98 -12.92 16.19
CA SER A 123 -2.63 -13.41 16.51
C SER A 123 -2.25 -13.15 17.98
N ASN A 124 -2.97 -12.27 18.69
CA ASN A 124 -2.59 -11.77 20.01
C ASN A 124 -3.60 -12.11 21.12
N GLU A 125 -4.80 -12.56 20.79
CA GLU A 125 -5.85 -12.85 21.77
C GLU A 125 -6.33 -14.30 21.67
N GLU A 126 -6.42 -15.00 22.81
CA GLU A 126 -7.24 -16.21 22.99
C GLU A 126 -8.73 -15.80 23.05
N ASP A 127 -9.23 -15.09 22.03
CA ASP A 127 -10.56 -14.47 22.12
C ASP A 127 -11.68 -15.49 21.84
N THR A 128 -12.59 -15.63 22.81
CA THR A 128 -13.77 -16.49 22.81
C THR A 128 -15.03 -15.76 22.36
N GLN A 129 -15.02 -14.42 22.26
CA GLN A 129 -16.22 -13.61 22.04
C GLN A 129 -16.42 -13.17 20.59
N HIS A 130 -15.35 -12.85 19.85
CA HIS A 130 -15.43 -12.40 18.46
C HIS A 130 -14.56 -13.26 17.54
N ASN A 131 -15.10 -13.66 16.38
CA ASN A 131 -14.37 -14.50 15.44
C ASN A 131 -13.53 -13.68 14.47
N TYR A 132 -12.49 -13.00 14.96
CA TYR A 132 -11.61 -12.16 14.13
C TYR A 132 -10.92 -12.94 13.02
N LYS A 133 -10.64 -14.24 13.24
CA LYS A 133 -10.09 -15.14 12.22
C LYS A 133 -11.05 -15.27 11.03
N LYS A 134 -12.35 -15.52 11.26
CA LYS A 134 -13.35 -15.57 10.19
C LYS A 134 -13.49 -14.23 9.47
N LEU A 135 -13.42 -13.10 10.17
CA LEU A 135 -13.42 -11.77 9.56
C LEU A 135 -12.21 -11.61 8.62
N TYR A 136 -11.00 -11.95 9.10
CA TYR A 136 -9.77 -11.93 8.29
C TYR A 136 -9.88 -12.79 7.02
N GLU A 137 -10.34 -14.04 7.18
CA GLU A 137 -10.51 -14.97 6.06
C GLU A 137 -11.56 -14.46 5.06
N THR A 138 -12.65 -13.87 5.56
CA THR A 138 -13.69 -13.25 4.71
C THR A 138 -13.12 -12.09 3.89
N CYS A 139 -12.29 -11.23 4.50
CA CYS A 139 -11.61 -10.18 3.75
C CYS A 139 -10.71 -10.75 2.64
N ASN A 140 -9.97 -11.84 2.89
CA ASN A 140 -9.13 -12.47 1.87
C ASN A 140 -9.96 -13.02 0.70
N ARG A 141 -11.04 -13.77 0.99
CA ARG A 141 -11.93 -14.31 -0.05
C ARG A 141 -12.57 -13.20 -0.88
N ILE A 142 -12.96 -12.09 -0.25
CA ILE A 142 -13.47 -10.92 -0.98
C ILE A 142 -12.40 -10.36 -1.92
N PHE A 143 -11.16 -10.17 -1.45
CA PHE A 143 -10.07 -9.70 -2.31
C PHE A 143 -9.78 -10.63 -3.49
N GLU A 144 -9.79 -11.95 -3.26
CA GLU A 144 -9.65 -12.96 -4.32
C GLU A 144 -10.78 -12.84 -5.36
N GLN A 145 -12.03 -12.68 -4.90
CA GLN A 145 -13.19 -12.54 -5.78
C GLN A 145 -13.18 -11.26 -6.62
N ILE A 146 -12.61 -10.16 -6.14
CA ILE A 146 -12.61 -8.88 -6.87
C ILE A 146 -11.31 -8.62 -7.63
N ALA A 147 -10.31 -9.48 -7.51
CA ALA A 147 -9.01 -9.32 -8.17
C ALA A 147 -9.13 -9.27 -9.69
N TYR A 148 -9.98 -10.12 -10.29
CA TYR A 148 -10.20 -10.13 -11.74
C TYR A 148 -10.88 -8.84 -12.25
N GLN A 149 -11.52 -8.08 -11.37
CA GLN A 149 -12.13 -6.79 -11.68
C GLN A 149 -11.11 -5.63 -11.59
N GLY A 150 -9.83 -5.93 -11.31
CA GLY A 150 -8.76 -4.93 -11.21
C GLY A 150 -8.60 -4.32 -9.82
N TYR A 151 -9.34 -4.79 -8.80
CA TYR A 151 -9.16 -4.32 -7.43
C TYR A 151 -8.03 -5.07 -6.72
N SER A 152 -7.30 -4.34 -5.89
CA SER A 152 -6.26 -4.86 -5.01
C SER A 152 -6.34 -4.15 -3.65
N PRO A 153 -5.71 -4.68 -2.59
CA PRO A 153 -5.60 -3.96 -1.32
C PRO A 153 -5.11 -2.52 -1.50
N CYS A 154 -5.66 -1.59 -0.73
CA CYS A 154 -5.39 -0.16 -0.86
C CYS A 154 -3.92 0.16 -0.51
N PRO A 155 -3.07 0.57 -1.47
CA PRO A 155 -1.62 0.72 -1.23
C PRO A 155 -1.28 1.78 -0.17
N LYS A 156 -2.09 2.85 -0.08
CA LYS A 156 -1.93 3.90 0.92
C LYS A 156 -2.22 3.37 2.33
N THR A 157 -3.27 2.56 2.47
CA THR A 157 -3.63 1.92 3.74
C THR A 157 -2.57 0.90 4.15
N GLU A 158 -2.09 0.07 3.22
CA GLU A 158 -1.01 -0.89 3.51
C GLU A 158 0.29 -0.21 3.93
N SER A 159 0.67 0.87 3.24
CA SER A 159 1.87 1.65 3.56
C SER A 159 1.77 2.28 4.95
N PHE A 160 0.60 2.83 5.30
CA PHE A 160 0.34 3.40 6.62
C PHE A 160 0.51 2.33 7.71
N ILE A 161 -0.17 1.18 7.57
CA ILE A 161 -0.12 0.08 8.53
C ILE A 161 1.29 -0.49 8.67
N LYS A 162 2.00 -0.67 7.56
CA LYS A 162 3.38 -1.17 7.56
C LYS A 162 4.31 -0.23 8.32
N ASN A 163 4.19 1.08 8.10
CA ASN A 163 4.97 2.08 8.82
C ASN A 163 4.68 2.05 10.32
N GLU A 164 3.40 1.95 10.70
CA GLU A 164 2.97 1.87 12.08
C GLU A 164 3.53 0.62 12.77
N LEU A 165 3.38 -0.56 12.17
CA LEU A 165 3.92 -1.82 12.71
C LEU A 165 5.45 -1.80 12.82
N ASN A 166 6.14 -1.21 11.84
CA ASN A 166 7.60 -1.06 11.89
C ASN A 166 8.03 -0.12 13.02
N SER A 167 7.29 0.97 13.26
CA SER A 167 7.58 1.89 14.37
C SER A 167 7.41 1.23 15.74
N ARG A 168 6.41 0.34 15.90
CA ARG A 168 6.20 -0.44 17.12
C ARG A 168 7.36 -1.40 17.39
N LYS A 169 7.77 -2.18 16.38
CA LYS A 169 8.91 -3.10 16.49
C LYS A 169 10.21 -2.40 16.89
N LYS A 170 10.45 -1.20 16.36
CA LYS A 170 11.62 -0.39 16.74
C LYS A 170 11.56 0.08 18.19
N LYS A 171 10.37 0.47 18.67
CA LYS A 171 10.16 0.90 20.06
C LYS A 171 10.31 -0.25 21.06
N GLU A 172 9.79 -1.43 20.72
CA GLU A 172 9.98 -2.65 21.51
C GLU A 172 11.46 -3.08 21.58
N GLN A 173 12.23 -2.84 20.53
CA GLN A 173 13.68 -3.08 20.52
C GLN A 173 14.49 -2.03 21.28
N SER A 174 14.05 -0.76 21.32
CA SER A 174 14.72 0.28 22.12
C SER A 174 14.45 0.15 23.61
N ASP A 175 13.24 -0.28 24.00
CA ASP A 175 12.84 -0.40 25.40
C ASP A 175 13.40 -1.67 26.08
N GLN A 176 14.03 -2.57 25.31
CA GLN A 176 14.76 -3.76 25.81
C GLN A 176 16.25 -3.52 26.06
N HIS A 177 16.81 -2.34 25.75
CA HIS A 177 18.23 -2.05 25.97
C HIS A 177 18.46 -1.25 27.26
N ILE A 178 18.69 -1.95 28.37
CA ILE A 178 19.29 -1.38 29.59
C ILE A 178 20.79 -1.16 29.30
N PRO A 179 21.39 0.05 29.50
CA PRO A 179 22.82 0.23 29.34
C PRO A 179 23.56 -0.11 30.64
N LEU A 180 24.52 -1.03 30.56
CA LEU A 180 25.56 -1.26 31.59
C LEU A 180 26.71 -0.24 31.40
N PRO A 181 27.42 0.16 32.48
CA PRO A 181 28.37 1.26 32.45
C PRO A 181 29.64 0.91 31.68
N GLN A 182 30.08 1.84 30.83
CA GLN A 182 31.24 1.72 29.97
C GLN A 182 32.54 1.87 30.75
N ASN A 183 33.51 0.99 30.46
CA ASN A 183 34.92 1.26 30.72
C ASN A 183 35.68 1.31 29.40
N SER A 184 36.52 2.34 29.31
CA SER A 184 37.35 2.81 28.20
C SER A 184 38.22 1.75 27.54
N PHE A 185 38.35 1.79 26.21
CA PHE A 185 39.63 1.68 25.50
C PHE A 185 39.48 2.14 24.03
N PHE A 186 40.44 2.95 23.57
CA PHE A 186 40.75 3.35 22.18
C PHE A 186 42.25 3.06 21.97
N PRO A 187 42.87 3.04 20.75
CA PRO A 187 42.40 3.12 19.35
C PRO A 187 43.12 2.03 18.45
N PRO A 188 43.37 2.12 17.11
CA PRO A 188 42.99 3.10 16.08
C PRO A 188 42.51 2.57 14.68
N SER A 189 41.84 3.49 13.97
CA SER A 189 41.86 3.76 12.51
C SER A 189 41.28 2.78 11.48
N GLN A 190 40.13 3.14 10.90
CA GLN A 190 39.95 3.63 9.50
C GLN A 190 38.49 3.41 9.06
N GLU A 191 37.66 4.46 9.03
CA GLU A 191 36.36 4.43 8.33
C GLU A 191 36.37 5.39 7.15
N LYS A 192 36.34 4.81 5.94
CA LYS A 192 35.93 5.52 4.73
C LYS A 192 34.40 5.62 4.72
N ILE A 193 33.96 6.85 4.54
CA ILE A 193 32.59 7.35 4.44
C ILE A 193 31.78 6.53 3.42
N ASN A 194 30.74 5.83 3.89
CA ASN A 194 29.69 5.25 3.03
C ASN A 194 28.45 6.18 3.02
N THR A 195 28.58 7.32 2.36
CA THR A 195 27.43 8.18 2.05
C THR A 195 26.70 7.64 0.80
N PRO A 196 25.38 7.39 0.85
CA PRO A 196 24.61 6.95 -0.31
C PRO A 196 24.71 7.95 -1.48
N HIS A 197 24.78 7.45 -2.71
CA HIS A 197 24.91 8.30 -3.90
C HIS A 197 23.72 9.28 -4.01
N PRO A 198 23.93 10.58 -4.22
CA PRO A 198 22.88 11.61 -4.14
C PRO A 198 21.71 11.39 -5.12
N ILE A 199 21.96 10.69 -6.22
CA ILE A 199 20.93 10.32 -7.21
C ILE A 199 19.83 9.38 -6.64
N LEU A 200 20.10 8.63 -5.56
CA LEU A 200 19.15 7.64 -5.03
C LEU A 200 17.82 8.28 -4.57
N ASN A 201 17.90 9.47 -3.97
CA ASN A 201 16.72 10.22 -3.55
C ASN A 201 15.90 10.70 -4.76
N GLU A 202 16.58 11.20 -5.80
CA GLU A 202 15.90 11.65 -7.03
C GLU A 202 15.32 10.48 -7.84
N LEU A 203 15.98 9.32 -7.87
CA LEU A 203 15.41 8.10 -8.46
C LEU A 203 14.17 7.64 -7.69
N THR A 204 14.23 7.68 -6.36
CA THR A 204 13.09 7.34 -5.50
C THR A 204 11.91 8.30 -5.71
N GLN A 205 12.20 9.60 -5.78
CA GLN A 205 11.20 10.62 -6.09
C GLN A 205 10.62 10.43 -7.50
N TYR A 206 11.46 10.23 -8.51
CA TYR A 206 11.03 9.95 -9.88
C TYR A 206 10.12 8.71 -9.95
N MET A 207 10.51 7.61 -9.29
CA MET A 207 9.69 6.39 -9.23
C MET A 207 8.35 6.64 -8.52
N SER A 208 8.35 7.44 -7.44
CA SER A 208 7.14 7.82 -6.71
C SER A 208 6.20 8.65 -7.58
N GLU A 209 6.69 9.73 -8.17
CA GLU A 209 5.91 10.61 -9.05
C GLU A 209 5.38 9.84 -10.26
N ARG A 210 6.24 9.09 -10.95
CA ARG A 210 5.87 8.35 -12.16
C ARG A 210 4.91 7.19 -11.87
N ARG A 211 4.91 6.63 -10.66
CA ARG A 211 3.91 5.63 -10.19
C ARG A 211 2.59 6.31 -9.79
N ASN A 212 2.64 7.56 -9.32
CA ASN A 212 1.51 8.38 -8.88
C ASN A 212 0.90 9.30 -9.96
N GLU A 213 1.45 9.35 -11.18
CA GLU A 213 0.90 10.17 -12.27
C GLU A 213 -0.54 9.83 -12.67
N TRP A 214 -1.06 8.67 -12.25
CA TRP A 214 -2.47 8.28 -12.40
C TRP A 214 -3.32 8.47 -11.13
N GLY A 215 -2.84 9.25 -10.16
CA GLY A 215 -3.56 9.60 -8.92
C GLY A 215 -4.54 10.78 -9.06
N TYR A 216 -4.59 11.44 -10.22
CA TYR A 216 -5.56 12.49 -10.51
C TYR A 216 -6.79 11.87 -11.19
N HIS A 217 -7.93 12.06 -10.54
CA HIS A 217 -9.23 11.49 -10.91
C HIS A 217 -9.72 11.98 -12.28
N TYR A 218 -10.42 11.09 -12.97
CA TYR A 218 -11.26 11.32 -14.14
C TYR A 218 -12.50 12.18 -13.83
N ASN A 219 -12.29 13.44 -13.44
CA ASN A 219 -13.34 14.47 -13.41
C ASN A 219 -13.05 15.63 -14.40
N PHE A 220 -12.10 15.45 -15.32
CA PHE A 220 -11.77 16.44 -16.36
C PHE A 220 -11.56 15.77 -17.72
N LEU A 221 -12.55 15.03 -18.22
CA LEU A 221 -12.56 14.50 -19.60
C LEU A 221 -13.83 15.03 -20.29
N GLY A 222 -13.76 15.99 -21.21
CA GLY A 222 -12.99 15.80 -22.44
C GLY A 222 -12.02 16.89 -22.87
N LEU A 223 -11.94 18.06 -22.20
CA LEU A 223 -11.10 19.14 -22.72
C LEU A 223 -9.58 18.90 -22.50
N MET A 224 -9.16 18.38 -21.33
CA MET A 224 -7.72 18.11 -21.08
C MET A 224 -7.24 16.83 -21.76
N ALA A 225 -8.08 15.82 -21.97
CA ALA A 225 -7.66 14.63 -22.71
C ALA A 225 -7.28 14.96 -24.16
N VAL A 226 -7.96 15.92 -24.79
CA VAL A 226 -7.60 16.43 -26.12
C VAL A 226 -6.29 17.24 -26.06
N VAL A 227 -6.09 18.06 -25.03
CA VAL A 227 -4.82 18.81 -24.84
C VAL A 227 -3.63 17.87 -24.64
N TYR A 228 -3.77 16.85 -23.79
CA TYR A 228 -2.71 15.86 -23.56
C TYR A 228 -2.49 14.95 -24.77
N PHE A 229 -3.53 14.60 -25.53
CA PHE A 229 -3.40 13.88 -26.79
C PHE A 229 -2.67 14.70 -27.86
N ILE A 230 -3.01 15.99 -28.00
CA ILE A 230 -2.34 16.92 -28.92
C ILE A 230 -0.89 17.17 -28.48
N GLN A 231 -0.62 17.30 -27.18
CA GLN A 231 0.75 17.38 -26.66
C GLN A 231 1.55 16.10 -26.92
N ASP A 232 0.96 14.92 -26.77
CA ASP A 232 1.63 13.65 -27.08
C ASP A 232 1.94 13.53 -28.58
N LEU A 233 1.05 14.01 -29.44
CA LEU A 233 1.19 13.96 -30.89
C LEU A 233 2.24 14.97 -31.40
N ILE A 234 2.44 16.09 -30.71
CA ILE A 234 3.40 17.15 -31.07
C ILE A 234 4.77 16.94 -30.40
N LEU A 235 4.82 16.44 -29.17
CA LEU A 235 6.03 16.39 -28.34
C LEU A 235 6.58 14.97 -28.12
N GLY A 236 5.86 13.92 -28.55
CA GLY A 236 6.34 12.54 -28.47
C GLY A 236 6.53 12.03 -27.03
N THR A 237 5.70 12.47 -26.09
CA THR A 237 5.92 12.25 -24.64
C THR A 237 5.51 10.88 -24.10
N ASP A 238 5.05 9.97 -24.96
CA ASP A 238 4.67 8.58 -24.63
C ASP A 238 3.68 8.47 -23.44
N HIS A 239 2.74 9.41 -23.30
CA HIS A 239 1.83 9.46 -22.14
C HIS A 239 0.89 8.25 -22.08
N PHE A 240 0.54 7.66 -23.23
CA PHE A 240 -0.33 6.49 -23.34
C PHE A 240 0.39 5.13 -23.50
N ASN A 241 1.73 5.10 -23.56
CA ASN A 241 2.47 3.84 -23.77
C ASN A 241 2.84 3.18 -22.42
N SER A 242 1.95 2.36 -21.89
CA SER A 242 2.12 1.63 -20.61
C SER A 242 3.41 0.82 -20.55
N LYS A 243 3.81 0.22 -21.67
CA LYS A 243 5.06 -0.57 -21.80
C LYS A 243 6.31 0.30 -21.63
N ALA A 244 6.32 1.51 -22.19
CA ALA A 244 7.44 2.45 -22.03
C ALA A 244 7.56 2.96 -20.58
N ARG A 245 6.42 3.15 -19.90
CA ARG A 245 6.36 3.55 -18.48
C ARG A 245 6.92 2.46 -17.57
N GLU A 246 6.53 1.21 -17.78
CA GLU A 246 7.04 0.07 -17.00
C GLU A 246 8.55 -0.11 -17.18
N ILE A 247 9.06 0.03 -18.42
CA ILE A 247 10.49 -0.05 -18.69
C ILE A 247 11.25 1.07 -17.95
N LYS A 248 10.73 2.30 -17.94
CA LYS A 248 11.35 3.44 -17.21
C LYS A 248 11.34 3.24 -15.70
N LEU A 249 10.25 2.70 -15.12
CA LEU A 249 10.17 2.38 -13.69
C LEU A 249 11.10 1.22 -13.31
N CYS A 250 11.18 0.19 -14.15
CA CYS A 250 12.09 -0.94 -13.97
C CYS A 250 13.56 -0.49 -14.05
N ALA A 251 13.91 0.32 -15.04
CA ALA A 251 15.25 0.84 -15.24
C ALA A 251 15.72 1.72 -14.07
N ALA A 252 14.86 2.63 -13.59
CA ALA A 252 15.14 3.46 -12.41
C ALA A 252 15.32 2.61 -11.14
N GLY A 253 14.47 1.59 -10.94
CA GLY A 253 14.58 0.68 -9.80
C GLY A 253 15.85 -0.18 -9.83
N LYS A 254 16.24 -0.68 -11.01
CA LYS A 254 17.50 -1.41 -11.18
C LYS A 254 18.72 -0.53 -10.95
N LEU A 255 18.73 0.70 -11.47
CA LEU A 255 19.82 1.64 -11.20
C LEU A 255 19.93 1.97 -9.71
N HIS A 256 18.80 2.17 -9.02
CA HIS A 256 18.77 2.35 -7.57
C HIS A 256 19.41 1.16 -6.84
N LYS A 257 19.03 -0.08 -7.17
CA LYS A 257 19.63 -1.29 -6.58
C LYS A 257 21.13 -1.45 -6.86
N ILE A 258 21.60 -1.02 -8.03
CA ILE A 258 23.02 -1.07 -8.39
C ILE A 258 23.83 -0.12 -7.50
N LEU A 259 23.30 1.07 -7.22
CA LEU A 259 23.99 2.14 -6.49
C LEU A 259 23.79 2.07 -4.97
N ASP A 260 22.79 1.33 -4.49
CA ASP A 260 22.52 1.16 -3.07
C ASP A 260 23.57 0.22 -2.43
N PRO A 261 24.43 0.72 -1.50
CA PRO A 261 25.46 -0.07 -0.86
C PRO A 261 24.91 -1.16 0.08
N GLN A 262 23.63 -1.07 0.49
CA GLN A 262 22.97 -2.07 1.33
C GLN A 262 22.29 -3.17 0.49
N CYS A 263 22.31 -3.05 -0.84
CA CYS A 263 21.69 -4.02 -1.74
C CYS A 263 22.71 -5.07 -2.23
N HIS A 264 22.56 -6.32 -1.78
CA HIS A 264 23.42 -7.44 -2.18
C HIS A 264 23.04 -8.08 -3.53
N GLU A 265 22.02 -7.55 -4.22
CA GLU A 265 21.56 -8.08 -5.51
C GLU A 265 22.42 -7.57 -6.67
N GLN A 266 22.87 -8.47 -7.54
CA GLN A 266 23.65 -8.13 -8.74
C GLN A 266 22.69 -7.92 -9.92
N CYS A 267 22.34 -6.66 -10.17
CA CYS A 267 21.44 -6.30 -11.27
C CYS A 267 22.24 -5.87 -12.50
N ARG A 268 21.82 -6.33 -13.69
CA ARG A 268 22.31 -5.84 -14.99
C ARG A 268 21.20 -5.08 -15.70
N LEU A 269 21.56 -3.96 -16.33
CA LEU A 269 20.68 -3.16 -17.18
C LEU A 269 20.73 -3.71 -18.60
N SER A 270 19.55 -4.02 -19.16
CA SER A 270 19.39 -4.36 -20.58
C SER A 270 19.52 -3.12 -21.47
N SER A 271 19.69 -3.31 -22.79
CA SER A 271 19.80 -2.21 -23.75
C SER A 271 18.59 -1.27 -23.72
N SER A 272 17.37 -1.82 -23.59
CA SER A 272 16.13 -1.03 -23.49
C SER A 272 16.06 -0.21 -22.19
N GLU A 273 16.58 -0.74 -21.08
CA GLU A 273 16.63 -0.04 -19.80
C GLU A 273 17.71 1.05 -19.79
N ARG A 274 18.85 0.82 -20.44
CA ARG A 274 19.87 1.87 -20.65
C ARG A 274 19.33 3.01 -21.50
N ASN A 275 18.64 2.70 -22.60
CA ASN A 275 18.00 3.72 -23.43
C ASN A 275 16.94 4.50 -22.64
N ALA A 276 16.13 3.82 -21.81
CA ALA A 276 15.16 4.46 -20.94
C ALA A 276 15.79 5.39 -19.89
N LEU A 277 16.98 5.05 -19.38
CA LEU A 277 17.75 5.88 -18.44
C LEU A 277 18.39 7.11 -19.10
N LEU A 278 18.43 7.19 -20.43
CA LEU A 278 18.94 8.32 -21.19
C LEU A 278 17.82 9.20 -21.76
N ASP A 279 16.57 8.80 -21.56
CA ASP A 279 15.40 9.39 -22.22
C ASP A 279 14.47 10.16 -21.26
N GLY A 280 13.91 11.27 -21.76
CA GLY A 280 12.94 12.11 -21.06
C GLY A 280 13.38 12.65 -19.67
N ARG A 281 12.44 12.73 -18.73
CA ARG A 281 12.68 13.23 -17.36
C ARG A 281 13.72 12.38 -16.60
N LEU A 282 13.69 11.06 -16.78
CA LEU A 282 14.67 10.14 -16.18
C LEU A 282 16.08 10.39 -16.73
N GLY A 283 16.20 10.56 -18.04
CA GLY A 283 17.45 10.95 -18.70
C GLY A 283 18.01 12.28 -18.21
N THR A 284 17.13 13.25 -17.92
CA THR A 284 17.54 14.55 -17.37
C THR A 284 18.15 14.43 -15.98
N ILE A 285 17.56 13.60 -15.11
CA ILE A 285 18.12 13.28 -13.78
C ILE A 285 19.49 12.63 -13.94
N VAL A 286 19.60 11.59 -14.78
CA VAL A 286 20.85 10.88 -15.03
C VAL A 286 21.95 11.82 -15.57
N LYS A 287 21.61 12.72 -16.49
CA LYS A 287 22.56 13.69 -17.06
C LYS A 287 23.05 14.71 -16.03
N ARG A 288 22.18 15.17 -15.12
CA ARG A 288 22.54 16.11 -14.03
C ARG A 288 23.58 15.51 -13.09
N HIS A 289 23.53 14.20 -12.88
CA HIS A 289 24.50 13.45 -12.08
C HIS A 289 25.73 12.98 -12.88
N GLY A 290 25.96 13.57 -14.07
CA GLY A 290 27.18 13.35 -14.86
C GLY A 290 27.10 12.23 -15.90
N GLY A 291 25.90 11.69 -16.14
CA GLY A 291 25.65 10.69 -17.18
C GLY A 291 25.76 9.25 -16.69
N LEU A 292 25.09 8.33 -17.41
CA LEU A 292 24.89 6.95 -16.97
C LEU A 292 26.20 6.20 -16.71
N GLU A 293 27.18 6.32 -17.60
CA GLU A 293 28.46 5.61 -17.47
C GLU A 293 29.28 6.11 -16.26
N LYS A 294 29.23 7.42 -15.98
CA LYS A 294 29.90 8.00 -14.80
C LYS A 294 29.25 7.53 -13.51
N ILE A 295 27.92 7.47 -13.47
CA ILE A 295 27.15 6.98 -12.32
C ILE A 295 27.45 5.50 -12.08
N LEU A 296 27.46 4.67 -13.13
CA LEU A 296 27.77 3.24 -13.01
C LEU A 296 29.22 3.00 -12.55
N ALA A 297 30.17 3.86 -12.94
CA ALA A 297 31.55 3.78 -12.47
C ALA A 297 31.71 4.09 -10.96
N THR A 298 30.73 4.74 -10.34
CA THR A 298 30.69 5.00 -8.89
C THR A 298 29.98 3.91 -8.08
N ALA A 299 29.48 2.85 -8.74
CA ALA A 299 28.77 1.78 -8.06
C ALA A 299 29.72 1.00 -7.12
N PRO A 300 29.26 0.62 -5.91
CA PRO A 300 30.07 -0.16 -4.98
C PRO A 300 30.43 -1.53 -5.59
N ASN A 301 31.68 -1.96 -5.44
CA ASN A 301 32.13 -3.29 -5.86
C ASN A 301 31.37 -4.35 -5.07
N LYS A 302 30.48 -5.10 -5.74
CA LYS A 302 29.74 -6.21 -5.13
C LYS A 302 30.55 -7.50 -5.25
N PRO A 303 30.75 -8.29 -4.18
CA PRO A 303 31.48 -9.55 -4.26
C PRO A 303 30.75 -10.54 -5.18
N ALA A 304 31.51 -11.29 -5.99
CA ALA A 304 30.97 -12.31 -6.87
C ALA A 304 30.31 -13.44 -6.05
N LYS A 305 29.19 -13.98 -6.53
CA LYS A 305 28.63 -15.23 -6.01
C LYS A 305 29.69 -16.32 -6.11
N THR A 306 30.14 -16.85 -4.98
CA THR A 306 30.70 -18.20 -4.94
C THR A 306 29.57 -19.16 -5.28
N ASN A 307 29.61 -19.72 -6.48
CA ASN A 307 28.80 -20.89 -6.83
C ASN A 307 29.29 -22.05 -5.94
N GLY A 308 28.60 -22.29 -4.83
CA GLY A 308 28.71 -23.53 -4.08
C GLY A 308 27.57 -24.45 -4.49
N ASP A 309 27.76 -25.17 -5.60
CA ASP A 309 27.15 -26.49 -5.82
C ASP A 309 27.85 -27.19 -6.99
N GLN A 310 28.10 -28.51 -6.84
CA GLN A 310 28.87 -29.45 -7.68
C GLN A 310 30.40 -29.47 -7.34
N ASP A 311 31.03 -30.53 -6.84
CA ASP A 311 30.74 -31.97 -6.87
C ASP A 311 31.24 -32.66 -5.58
N ILE A 312 30.37 -33.39 -4.87
CA ILE A 312 30.80 -34.41 -3.91
C ILE A 312 30.66 -35.76 -4.61
N HIS A 313 31.79 -36.23 -5.13
CA HIS A 313 31.98 -37.54 -5.71
C HIS A 313 31.74 -38.59 -4.60
N PHE A 314 30.61 -39.31 -4.65
CA PHE A 314 30.50 -40.58 -3.93
C PHE A 314 31.29 -41.63 -4.73
N ASN A 315 32.35 -42.14 -4.12
CA ASN A 315 33.14 -43.26 -4.63
C ASN A 315 32.53 -44.57 -4.05
N PRO A 316 32.40 -45.66 -4.82
CA PRO A 316 31.73 -46.87 -4.37
C PRO A 316 32.73 -47.82 -3.72
N PHE A 317 32.53 -48.09 -2.43
CA PHE A 317 32.89 -49.34 -1.74
C PHE A 317 31.88 -49.54 -0.60
#